data_AF-K3VQ01-F1
#
_entry.id   AF-K3VQ01-F1
#
_cell.length_a   1.000
_cell.length_b   1.000
_cell.length_c   1.000
_cell.angle_alpha   90.00
_cell.angle_beta   90.00
_cell.angle_gamma   90.00
#
_symmetry.space_group_name_H-M   'P 1'
#
loop_
_entity.id
_entity.type
_entity.pdbx_description
1 polymer ?
#
loop_
_entity_poly.entity_id
_entity_poly.type
_entity_poly.pdbx_seq_one_letter_code
_entity_poly.pdbx_strand_id
1 'polypeptide(L)'
;MASVTPMVNLDPQTYPIDDGNMGIQNLRDQVNAIHNLPRTGYPIVLVPGFSGWGRPLLGTVNYFGGFEDLALGLSTLGYVVIVVRIGPISSNRDRACEIHAQLYNINRNGPGGFDLPGAPATLIPVDFGLNHPAFNPANPAYPALLNNAQTWQAVVYNPPAAAAQLPPIWTWSAANKVHFICHSQGGTTVRYLIELLRGLNRDFVSINAGNRQDWVKSVVTLGTPHKGTTVTDVVQNVLLPNLSPLQDFVTSCSFESRPNRVYDLHLDHWGFSRNPGEFYSQMRARIAGDVTLWWNGGNHGFEDNSLQGAAALNAYAPSPATYYFTMSFCATVLFPNETLTAPEVNGLLALLPLVRPFNIGGIFGGISAPILRTAIRFGALPRARAVLAWMTNVANNHLGNLGYFAQIPPPGLQIPRPDVLPLLSFPAYAMGGLDTPPPGILEMTADQLKPNDGIVNTISMDGPVAGPIMDGTDFAAQLQVAIAAGSLQLVRGRYWHLHSNSTIDHADQIGVFTNPATVSFYPL
;
A
#
# COMPACT_ATOMS: atom_id res chain seq x y z
N MET A 1 -30.01 -5.10 15.18
CA MET A 1 -29.55 -4.58 13.88
C MET A 1 -29.28 -3.11 14.07
N ALA A 2 -28.01 -2.71 14.23
CA ALA A 2 -27.66 -1.29 14.21
C ALA A 2 -27.90 -0.80 12.78
N SER A 3 -28.65 0.29 12.63
CA SER A 3 -28.87 0.94 11.34
C SER A 3 -27.52 1.43 10.81
N VAL A 4 -27.06 0.87 9.69
CA VAL A 4 -25.92 1.41 8.96
C VAL A 4 -26.36 2.74 8.37
N THR A 5 -25.84 3.83 8.90
CA THR A 5 -26.03 5.17 8.35
C THR A 5 -25.26 5.24 7.02
N PRO A 6 -25.91 5.53 5.87
CA PRO A 6 -25.20 5.67 4.60
C PRO A 6 -24.10 6.73 4.70
N MET A 7 -22.97 6.54 4.01
CA MET A 7 -21.84 7.50 3.99
C MET A 7 -22.26 8.96 3.69
N VAL A 8 -23.36 9.14 2.97
CA VAL A 8 -23.93 10.44 2.56
C VAL A 8 -24.39 11.30 3.76
N ASN A 9 -24.50 10.75 4.98
CA ASN A 9 -25.03 11.44 6.16
C ASN A 9 -23.98 11.79 7.24
N LEU A 10 -22.68 11.57 7.00
CA LEU A 10 -21.64 11.92 7.96
C LEU A 10 -20.98 13.25 7.57
N ASP A 11 -21.03 14.24 8.47
CA ASP A 11 -20.27 15.48 8.32
C ASP A 11 -18.82 15.26 8.82
N PRO A 12 -17.80 15.32 7.93
CA PRO A 12 -16.40 15.20 8.27
C PRO A 12 -15.93 16.10 9.41
N GLN A 13 -16.57 17.26 9.57
CA GLN A 13 -16.17 18.30 10.51
C GLN A 13 -16.67 18.03 11.92
N THR A 14 -17.81 17.36 12.06
CA THR A 14 -18.44 17.10 13.36
C THR A 14 -18.26 15.67 13.84
N TYR A 15 -17.72 14.80 13.00
CA TYR A 15 -17.54 13.39 13.34
C TYR A 15 -16.54 13.19 14.50
N PRO A 16 -16.81 12.35 15.51
CA PRO A 16 -15.83 12.10 16.58
C PRO A 16 -14.52 11.56 16.02
N ILE A 17 -13.38 12.06 16.51
CA ILE A 17 -12.05 11.52 16.19
C ILE A 17 -11.46 10.89 17.44
N ASP A 18 -10.93 9.68 17.33
CA ASP A 18 -10.17 9.02 18.38
C ASP A 18 -8.89 9.81 18.71
N ASP A 19 -8.54 9.90 20.00
CA ASP A 19 -7.37 10.66 20.47
C ASP A 19 -6.04 10.13 19.90
N GLY A 20 -6.00 8.85 19.49
CA GLY A 20 -4.86 8.23 18.82
C GLY A 20 -4.70 8.61 17.34
N ASN A 21 -5.67 9.32 16.75
CA ASN A 21 -5.69 9.67 15.33
C ASN A 21 -5.31 11.14 15.07
N MET A 22 -4.12 11.52 15.56
CA MET A 22 -3.63 12.90 15.45
C MET A 22 -3.51 13.38 13.99
N GLY A 23 -3.19 12.48 13.05
CA GLY A 23 -3.21 12.77 11.61
C GLY A 23 -4.53 13.36 11.12
N ILE A 24 -5.63 12.71 11.50
CA ILE A 24 -6.98 13.12 11.10
C ILE A 24 -7.43 14.39 11.83
N GLN A 25 -7.06 14.54 13.12
CA GLN A 25 -7.33 15.77 13.87
C GLN A 25 -6.64 16.97 13.23
N ASN A 26 -5.34 16.83 12.93
CA ASN A 26 -4.57 17.88 12.27
C ASN A 26 -5.14 18.20 10.88
N LEU A 27 -5.53 17.19 10.09
CA LEU A 27 -6.21 17.41 8.81
C LEU A 27 -7.45 18.29 8.98
N ARG A 28 -8.32 17.94 9.94
CA ARG A 28 -9.54 18.71 10.24
C ARG A 28 -9.20 20.16 10.60
N ASP A 29 -8.23 20.35 11.49
CA ASP A 29 -7.83 21.68 11.96
C ASP A 29 -7.26 22.53 10.83
N GLN A 30 -6.40 21.95 9.98
CA GLN A 30 -5.84 22.66 8.82
C GLN A 30 -6.93 23.02 7.81
N VAL A 31 -7.86 22.11 7.51
CA VAL A 31 -8.99 22.37 6.61
C VAL A 31 -9.88 23.49 7.17
N ASN A 32 -10.17 23.46 8.48
CA ASN A 32 -10.92 24.51 9.15
C ASN A 32 -10.19 25.85 9.13
N ALA A 33 -8.87 25.87 9.25
CA ALA A 33 -8.11 27.12 9.17
C ALA A 33 -8.15 27.76 7.77
N ILE A 34 -8.38 26.97 6.71
CA ILE A 34 -8.37 27.44 5.32
C ILE A 34 -9.73 27.39 4.62
N HIS A 35 -10.82 27.10 5.34
CA HIS A 35 -12.16 26.87 4.76
C HIS A 35 -12.69 28.03 3.90
N ASN A 36 -12.23 29.26 4.15
CA ASN A 36 -12.63 30.46 3.41
C ASN A 36 -11.89 30.63 2.06
N LEU A 37 -10.88 29.81 1.77
CA LEU A 37 -10.19 29.86 0.49
C LEU A 37 -11.07 29.31 -0.64
N PRO A 38 -11.00 29.89 -1.85
CA PRO A 38 -11.80 29.43 -2.97
C PRO A 38 -11.40 28.01 -3.39
N ARG A 39 -12.40 27.16 -3.66
CA ARG A 39 -12.18 25.85 -4.25
C ARG A 39 -11.69 26.00 -5.70
N THR A 40 -10.76 25.15 -6.10
CA THR A 40 -10.20 25.14 -7.46
C THR A 40 -11.12 24.48 -8.49
N GLY A 41 -11.97 23.54 -8.06
CA GLY A 41 -12.82 22.75 -8.95
C GLY A 41 -12.07 21.68 -9.76
N TYR A 42 -10.78 21.47 -9.50
CA TYR A 42 -10.01 20.41 -10.16
C TYR A 42 -10.46 19.02 -9.69
N PRO A 43 -10.53 18.01 -10.58
CA PRO A 43 -10.94 16.67 -10.20
C PRO A 43 -9.93 15.99 -9.28
N ILE A 44 -10.45 15.11 -8.42
CA ILE A 44 -9.70 14.19 -7.58
C ILE A 44 -9.43 12.92 -8.38
N VAL A 45 -8.20 12.41 -8.35
CA VAL A 45 -7.81 11.14 -8.95
C VAL A 45 -7.42 10.18 -7.84
N LEU A 46 -8.19 9.12 -7.64
CA LEU A 46 -7.94 8.08 -6.65
C LEU A 46 -7.02 7.01 -7.23
N VAL A 47 -5.87 6.81 -6.60
CA VAL A 47 -4.80 5.90 -7.08
C VAL A 47 -4.62 4.74 -6.11
N PRO A 48 -5.01 3.51 -6.49
CA PRO A 48 -4.90 2.34 -5.64
C PRO A 48 -3.44 1.92 -5.45
N GLY A 49 -3.17 1.12 -4.42
CA GLY A 49 -1.84 0.63 -4.08
C GLY A 49 -1.44 -0.70 -4.70
N PHE A 50 -0.49 -1.37 -4.04
CA PHE A 50 -0.10 -2.74 -4.33
C PHE A 50 -1.28 -3.68 -4.01
N SER A 51 -1.47 -4.73 -4.81
CA SER A 51 -2.60 -5.66 -4.72
C SER A 51 -4.00 -5.04 -4.83
N GLY A 52 -4.10 -3.82 -5.35
CA GLY A 52 -5.39 -3.16 -5.55
C GLY A 52 -6.22 -3.74 -6.69
N TRP A 53 -7.40 -3.20 -6.92
CA TRP A 53 -8.24 -3.62 -8.06
C TRP A 53 -8.98 -2.43 -8.64
N GLY A 54 -9.02 -2.37 -9.96
CA GLY A 54 -9.71 -1.29 -10.68
C GLY A 54 -11.20 -1.51 -10.88
N ARG A 55 -11.66 -2.76 -10.82
CA ARG A 55 -13.09 -3.15 -10.84
C ARG A 55 -13.43 -3.77 -9.49
N PRO A 56 -14.66 -3.62 -8.98
CA PRO A 56 -15.05 -4.22 -7.70
C PRO A 56 -14.69 -5.71 -7.66
N LEU A 57 -13.92 -6.12 -6.66
CA LEU A 57 -13.50 -7.50 -6.49
C LEU A 57 -14.73 -8.36 -6.23
N LEU A 58 -14.84 -9.49 -6.94
CA LEU A 58 -16.05 -10.34 -6.96
C LEU A 58 -17.34 -9.57 -7.29
N GLY A 59 -17.23 -8.41 -7.96
CA GLY A 59 -18.34 -7.55 -8.33
C GLY A 59 -18.95 -6.73 -7.18
N THR A 60 -18.40 -6.79 -5.95
CA THR A 60 -19.05 -6.20 -4.77
C THR A 60 -18.12 -5.39 -3.86
N VAL A 61 -16.81 -5.64 -3.88
CA VAL A 61 -15.87 -4.97 -2.98
C VAL A 61 -15.08 -3.93 -3.76
N ASN A 62 -15.35 -2.64 -3.54
CA ASN A 62 -14.56 -1.53 -4.05
C ASN A 62 -13.21 -1.44 -3.34
N TYR A 63 -12.17 -0.99 -4.06
CA TYR A 63 -10.89 -0.71 -3.42
C TYR A 63 -11.01 0.52 -2.51
N PHE A 64 -11.66 1.59 -3.00
CA PHE A 64 -11.97 2.77 -2.21
C PHE A 64 -13.40 2.68 -1.69
N GLY A 65 -13.56 2.18 -0.46
CA GLY A 65 -14.83 2.11 0.26
C GLY A 65 -15.29 0.71 0.66
N GLY A 66 -14.59 -0.36 0.23
CA GLY A 66 -15.00 -1.73 0.57
C GLY A 66 -16.38 -2.07 0.05
N PHE A 67 -17.35 -2.34 0.93
CA PHE A 67 -18.74 -2.57 0.53
C PHE A 67 -19.51 -1.28 0.21
N GLU A 68 -18.96 -0.13 0.60
CA GLU A 68 -19.43 1.19 0.21
C GLU A 68 -18.67 1.68 -1.05
N ASP A 69 -19.15 2.76 -1.66
CA ASP A 69 -18.48 3.39 -2.81
C ASP A 69 -18.02 4.81 -2.43
N LEU A 70 -16.75 4.95 -2.06
CA LEU A 70 -16.18 6.23 -1.61
C LEU A 70 -16.19 7.26 -2.75
N ALA A 71 -15.92 6.82 -3.99
CA ALA A 71 -15.92 7.70 -5.14
C ALA A 71 -17.32 8.26 -5.42
N LEU A 72 -18.34 7.42 -5.30
CA LEU A 72 -19.74 7.86 -5.36
C LEU A 72 -20.06 8.83 -4.21
N GLY A 73 -19.69 8.50 -2.97
CA GLY A 73 -19.89 9.37 -1.81
C GLY A 73 -19.31 10.78 -2.01
N LEU A 74 -18.03 10.86 -2.39
CA LEU A 74 -17.36 12.13 -2.71
C LEU A 74 -18.04 12.88 -3.87
N SER A 75 -18.54 12.17 -4.89
CA SER A 75 -19.26 12.81 -5.99
C SER A 75 -20.59 13.44 -5.56
N THR A 76 -21.31 12.80 -4.63
CA THR A 76 -22.54 13.38 -4.06
C THR A 76 -22.27 14.63 -3.23
N LEU A 77 -21.06 14.77 -2.68
CA LEU A 77 -20.60 15.99 -1.99
C LEU A 77 -20.12 17.11 -2.94
N GLY A 78 -20.17 16.88 -4.25
CA GLY A 78 -19.88 17.89 -5.26
C GLY A 78 -18.47 17.82 -5.86
N TYR A 79 -17.68 16.78 -5.57
CA TYR A 79 -16.36 16.59 -6.16
C TYR A 79 -16.42 15.77 -7.43
N VAL A 80 -15.67 16.12 -8.47
CA VAL A 80 -15.43 15.16 -9.55
C VAL A 80 -14.34 14.20 -9.11
N VAL A 81 -14.62 12.90 -9.18
CA VAL A 81 -13.69 11.85 -8.80
C VAL A 81 -13.38 10.96 -9.99
N ILE A 82 -12.11 10.72 -10.26
CA ILE A 82 -11.61 9.82 -11.30
C ILE A 82 -10.92 8.67 -10.57
N VAL A 83 -11.35 7.44 -10.83
CA VAL A 83 -10.70 6.24 -10.28
C VAL A 83 -9.88 5.58 -11.37
N VAL A 84 -8.55 5.57 -11.19
CA VAL A 84 -7.66 4.91 -12.16
C VAL A 84 -7.66 3.39 -11.95
N ARG A 85 -7.54 2.64 -13.05
CA ARG A 85 -7.51 1.17 -13.04
C ARG A 85 -6.15 0.70 -13.52
N ILE A 86 -5.24 0.42 -12.60
CA ILE A 86 -3.82 0.17 -12.88
C ILE A 86 -3.35 -1.19 -12.35
N GLY A 87 -2.23 -1.66 -12.87
CA GLY A 87 -1.67 -2.97 -12.57
C GLY A 87 -1.41 -3.16 -11.07
N PRO A 88 -2.00 -4.19 -10.43
CA PRO A 88 -1.94 -4.36 -8.99
C PRO A 88 -0.57 -4.76 -8.46
N ILE A 89 0.21 -5.46 -9.28
CA ILE A 89 1.54 -5.95 -8.90
C ILE A 89 2.63 -5.44 -9.86
N SER A 90 2.27 -4.54 -10.78
CA SER A 90 3.19 -3.94 -11.74
C SER A 90 4.11 -2.93 -11.07
N SER A 91 5.22 -2.61 -11.74
CA SER A 91 6.16 -1.57 -11.29
C SER A 91 5.50 -0.19 -11.26
N ASN A 92 6.04 0.74 -10.48
CA ASN A 92 5.72 2.17 -10.49
C ASN A 92 5.89 2.76 -11.90
N ARG A 93 6.87 2.27 -12.66
CA ARG A 93 7.10 2.65 -14.06
C ARG A 93 5.88 2.33 -14.93
N ASP A 94 5.43 1.07 -14.91
CA ASP A 94 4.30 0.63 -15.72
C ASP A 94 3.01 1.30 -15.25
N ARG A 95 2.77 1.33 -13.94
CA ARG A 95 1.58 1.97 -13.35
C ARG A 95 1.51 3.46 -13.67
N ALA A 96 2.63 4.18 -13.68
CA ALA A 96 2.68 5.59 -14.07
C ALA A 96 2.30 5.78 -15.56
N CYS A 97 2.73 4.87 -16.44
CA CYS A 97 2.36 4.89 -17.85
C CYS A 97 0.85 4.65 -18.04
N GLU A 98 0.27 3.73 -17.27
CA GLU A 98 -1.17 3.48 -17.29
C GLU A 98 -1.98 4.69 -16.81
N ILE A 99 -1.59 5.32 -15.69
CA ILE A 99 -2.23 6.56 -15.21
C ILE A 99 -2.13 7.65 -16.28
N HIS A 100 -0.93 7.85 -16.86
CA HIS A 100 -0.74 8.84 -17.91
C HIS A 100 -1.66 8.57 -19.10
N ALA A 101 -1.75 7.32 -19.58
CA ALA A 101 -2.64 6.96 -20.67
C ALA A 101 -4.12 7.26 -20.33
N GLN A 102 -4.56 6.92 -19.12
CA GLN A 102 -5.94 7.11 -18.66
C GLN A 102 -6.34 8.59 -18.52
N LEU A 103 -5.40 9.48 -18.21
CA LEU A 103 -5.68 10.92 -18.06
C LEU A 103 -5.40 11.74 -19.34
N TYR A 104 -4.36 11.37 -20.09
CA TYR A 104 -3.88 12.14 -21.25
C TYR A 104 -4.52 11.69 -22.57
N ASN A 105 -4.64 10.38 -22.81
CA ASN A 105 -5.18 9.85 -24.06
C ASN A 105 -6.70 9.70 -24.04
N ILE A 106 -7.36 10.40 -23.13
CA ILE A 106 -8.75 10.19 -22.79
C ILE A 106 -9.70 10.35 -23.99
N ASN A 107 -9.50 11.40 -24.79
CA ASN A 107 -10.38 11.69 -25.94
C ASN A 107 -9.91 11.04 -27.25
N ARG A 108 -8.93 10.12 -27.19
CA ARG A 108 -8.35 9.51 -28.40
C ARG A 108 -9.38 8.72 -29.23
N ASN A 109 -10.42 8.19 -28.59
CA ASN A 109 -11.48 7.42 -29.23
C ASN A 109 -12.84 8.16 -29.32
N GLY A 110 -12.84 9.49 -29.10
CA GLY A 110 -14.04 10.34 -29.12
C GLY A 110 -14.24 11.15 -27.83
N PRO A 111 -15.21 12.09 -27.80
CA PRO A 111 -15.53 12.88 -26.61
C PRO A 111 -16.11 12.03 -25.48
N GLY A 112 -15.76 12.36 -24.22
CA GLY A 112 -16.33 11.73 -23.03
C GLY A 112 -15.57 10.48 -22.54
N GLY A 113 -14.28 10.35 -22.86
CA GLY A 113 -13.50 9.11 -22.71
C GLY A 113 -13.15 8.68 -21.29
N PHE A 114 -14.02 8.83 -20.30
CA PHE A 114 -13.93 8.02 -19.08
C PHE A 114 -15.06 6.98 -19.14
N ASP A 115 -14.82 5.82 -18.54
CA ASP A 115 -15.94 4.91 -18.28
C ASP A 115 -16.84 5.53 -17.19
N LEU A 116 -18.11 5.13 -17.20
CA LEU A 116 -19.06 5.51 -16.15
C LEU A 116 -19.17 4.38 -15.10
N PRO A 117 -19.56 4.70 -13.85
CA PRO A 117 -19.76 3.70 -12.82
C PRO A 117 -20.78 2.65 -13.27
N GLY A 118 -20.40 1.37 -13.22
CA GLY A 118 -21.24 0.25 -13.66
C GLY A 118 -21.31 0.03 -15.19
N ALA A 119 -20.68 0.89 -16.00
CA ALA A 119 -20.59 0.67 -17.45
C ALA A 119 -19.57 -0.46 -17.78
N PRO A 120 -19.70 -1.12 -18.95
CA PRO A 120 -18.68 -2.06 -19.43
C PRO A 120 -17.31 -1.40 -19.49
N ALA A 121 -16.28 -2.12 -19.04
CA ALA A 121 -14.93 -1.60 -19.01
C ALA A 121 -14.34 -1.48 -20.42
N THR A 122 -13.76 -0.33 -20.74
CA THR A 122 -13.12 -0.05 -22.03
C THR A 122 -11.60 -0.20 -21.94
N LEU A 123 -10.99 -0.84 -22.94
CA LEU A 123 -9.53 -0.92 -23.08
C LEU A 123 -9.00 0.24 -23.93
N ILE A 124 -7.94 0.88 -23.45
CA ILE A 124 -7.24 1.96 -24.14
C ILE A 124 -5.75 1.61 -24.34
N PRO A 125 -5.10 2.13 -25.40
CA PRO A 125 -3.67 1.91 -25.60
C PRO A 125 -2.83 2.56 -24.49
N VAL A 126 -1.76 1.89 -24.07
CA VAL A 126 -0.75 2.40 -23.15
C VAL A 126 0.64 2.30 -23.77
N ASP A 127 1.46 3.33 -23.57
CA ASP A 127 2.85 3.38 -24.03
C ASP A 127 3.76 3.18 -22.81
N PHE A 128 4.35 1.99 -22.72
CA PHE A 128 5.32 1.65 -21.68
C PHE A 128 6.75 2.10 -22.00
N GLY A 129 6.97 2.85 -23.08
CA GLY A 129 8.27 3.37 -23.48
C GLY A 129 9.14 2.37 -24.27
N LEU A 130 10.02 2.93 -25.10
CA LEU A 130 10.81 2.20 -26.10
C LEU A 130 11.81 1.20 -25.51
N ASN A 131 12.35 1.52 -24.33
CA ASN A 131 13.34 0.72 -23.61
C ASN A 131 12.74 0.03 -22.38
N HIS A 132 11.49 -0.43 -22.46
CA HIS A 132 10.90 -1.24 -21.40
C HIS A 132 11.81 -2.45 -21.09
N PRO A 133 12.10 -2.75 -19.82
CA PRO A 133 13.15 -3.67 -19.39
C PRO A 133 13.05 -5.06 -20.01
N ALA A 134 14.24 -5.67 -20.18
CA ALA A 134 14.49 -6.74 -21.13
C ALA A 134 13.57 -7.97 -20.97
N PHE A 135 12.94 -8.31 -22.08
CA PHE A 135 12.18 -9.52 -22.33
C PHE A 135 13.06 -10.77 -22.30
N ASN A 136 12.44 -11.96 -22.33
CA ASN A 136 13.11 -13.13 -22.89
C ASN A 136 13.39 -12.85 -24.38
N PRO A 137 14.66 -12.61 -24.79
CA PRO A 137 14.98 -12.19 -26.15
C PRO A 137 14.65 -13.28 -27.19
N ALA A 138 14.36 -14.50 -26.74
CA ALA A 138 14.00 -15.63 -27.60
C ALA A 138 12.51 -15.67 -28.01
N ASN A 139 11.63 -14.83 -27.45
CA ASN A 139 10.22 -14.80 -27.85
C ASN A 139 9.96 -13.65 -28.85
N PRO A 140 9.71 -13.97 -30.13
CA PRO A 140 9.59 -12.97 -31.19
C PRO A 140 8.29 -12.14 -31.12
N ALA A 141 7.33 -12.49 -30.26
CA ALA A 141 6.06 -11.77 -30.14
C ALA A 141 6.16 -10.47 -29.31
N TYR A 142 7.20 -10.30 -28.49
CA TYR A 142 7.27 -9.20 -27.52
C TYR A 142 7.20 -7.79 -28.09
N PRO A 143 7.90 -7.44 -29.18
CA PRO A 143 7.77 -6.10 -29.75
C PRO A 143 6.32 -5.76 -30.12
N ALA A 144 5.56 -6.75 -30.62
CA ALA A 144 4.16 -6.57 -30.93
C ALA A 144 3.28 -6.46 -29.68
N LEU A 145 3.58 -7.21 -28.62
CA LEU A 145 2.85 -7.12 -27.35
C LEU A 145 2.98 -5.74 -26.70
N LEU A 146 4.19 -5.16 -26.70
CA LEU A 146 4.40 -3.80 -26.20
C LEU A 146 3.68 -2.75 -27.05
N ASN A 147 3.82 -2.82 -28.38
CA ASN A 147 3.19 -1.85 -29.28
C ASN A 147 1.66 -1.88 -29.21
N ASN A 148 1.09 -3.05 -28.88
CA ASN A 148 -0.34 -3.26 -28.73
C ASN A 148 -0.79 -3.28 -27.27
N ALA A 149 0.05 -2.82 -26.34
CA ALA A 149 -0.28 -2.84 -24.93
C ALA A 149 -1.52 -1.99 -24.63
N GLN A 150 -2.37 -2.52 -23.75
CA GLN A 150 -3.61 -1.87 -23.35
C GLN A 150 -3.75 -1.85 -21.84
N THR A 151 -4.44 -0.84 -21.33
CA THR A 151 -4.89 -0.77 -19.95
C THR A 151 -6.38 -0.45 -19.91
N TRP A 152 -7.03 -0.71 -18.78
CA TRP A 152 -8.41 -0.29 -18.60
C TRP A 152 -8.49 1.24 -18.51
N GLN A 153 -9.49 1.85 -19.12
CA GLN A 153 -9.77 3.29 -19.03
C GLN A 153 -9.99 3.71 -17.56
N ALA A 154 -9.89 4.99 -17.17
CA ALA A 154 -10.33 5.37 -15.82
C ALA A 154 -11.87 5.50 -15.76
N VAL A 155 -12.44 5.43 -14.55
CA VAL A 155 -13.88 5.64 -14.31
C VAL A 155 -14.09 7.04 -13.72
N VAL A 156 -15.04 7.80 -14.24
CA VAL A 156 -15.39 9.13 -13.70
C VAL A 156 -16.71 9.10 -12.93
N TYR A 157 -16.68 9.65 -11.73
CA TYR A 157 -17.82 9.92 -10.87
C TYR A 157 -18.06 11.42 -10.85
N ASN A 158 -19.06 11.83 -11.62
CA ASN A 158 -19.44 13.22 -11.76
C ASN A 158 -20.46 13.63 -10.68
N PRO A 159 -20.40 14.88 -10.16
CA PRO A 159 -21.42 15.40 -9.27
C PRO A 159 -22.84 15.35 -9.86
N PRO A 160 -23.88 15.28 -9.01
CA PRO A 160 -25.27 15.33 -9.47
C PRO A 160 -25.61 16.62 -10.24
N ALA A 161 -24.98 17.75 -9.87
CA ALA A 161 -25.19 19.03 -10.53
C ALA A 161 -24.45 19.07 -11.89
N ALA A 162 -25.19 19.17 -12.99
CA ALA A 162 -24.65 19.18 -14.36
C ALA A 162 -23.54 20.23 -14.59
N ALA A 163 -23.68 21.41 -13.98
CA ALA A 163 -22.69 22.50 -14.10
C ALA A 163 -21.35 22.21 -13.42
N ALA A 164 -21.29 21.20 -12.53
CA ALA A 164 -20.09 20.78 -11.81
C ALA A 164 -19.45 19.51 -12.41
N GLN A 165 -20.00 18.96 -13.50
CA GLN A 165 -19.48 17.77 -14.15
C GLN A 165 -18.29 18.11 -15.05
N LEU A 166 -17.40 17.13 -15.25
CA LEU A 166 -16.33 17.29 -16.25
C LEU A 166 -16.95 17.39 -17.65
N PRO A 167 -16.55 18.40 -18.46
CA PRO A 167 -17.04 18.52 -19.81
C PRO A 167 -16.55 17.34 -20.67
N PRO A 168 -17.31 16.87 -21.67
CA PRO A 168 -16.91 15.74 -22.52
C PRO A 168 -15.58 15.95 -23.26
N ILE A 169 -15.17 17.21 -23.47
CA ILE A 169 -13.92 17.59 -24.13
C ILE A 169 -12.76 17.81 -23.16
N TRP A 170 -12.95 17.50 -21.87
CA TRP A 170 -11.93 17.70 -20.86
C TRP A 170 -10.65 16.94 -21.23
N THR A 171 -9.50 17.61 -21.07
CA THR A 171 -8.18 17.04 -21.26
C THR A 171 -7.29 17.45 -20.10
N TRP A 172 -6.50 16.50 -19.58
CA TRP A 172 -5.51 16.80 -18.56
C TRP A 172 -4.43 17.73 -19.12
N SER A 173 -4.26 18.90 -18.49
CA SER A 173 -3.37 19.96 -18.98
C SER A 173 -3.01 20.96 -17.88
N ALA A 174 -2.18 21.97 -18.21
CA ALA A 174 -1.84 23.04 -17.29
C ALA A 174 -3.06 23.88 -16.85
N ALA A 175 -4.10 23.98 -17.70
CA ALA A 175 -5.35 24.65 -17.35
C ALA A 175 -6.30 23.74 -16.56
N ASN A 176 -6.19 22.43 -16.74
CA ASN A 176 -7.05 21.40 -16.17
C ASN A 176 -6.22 20.47 -15.29
N LYS A 177 -5.80 20.97 -14.12
CA LYS A 177 -4.94 20.22 -13.19
C LYS A 177 -5.74 19.15 -12.46
N VAL A 178 -5.05 18.24 -11.77
CA VAL A 178 -5.67 17.18 -10.95
C VAL A 178 -5.11 17.19 -9.52
N HIS A 179 -5.91 16.72 -8.58
CA HIS A 179 -5.49 16.36 -7.23
C HIS A 179 -5.36 14.84 -7.15
N PHE A 180 -4.21 14.30 -6.74
CA PHE A 180 -4.10 12.85 -6.49
C PHE A 180 -4.35 12.54 -5.01
N ILE A 181 -5.16 11.52 -4.74
CA ILE A 181 -5.23 10.84 -3.44
C ILE A 181 -4.77 9.41 -3.67
N CYS A 182 -3.70 9.06 -2.99
CA CYS A 182 -2.95 7.84 -3.23
C CYS A 182 -2.97 6.99 -1.97
N HIS A 183 -3.23 5.70 -2.13
CA HIS A 183 -3.06 4.72 -1.06
C HIS A 183 -1.88 3.80 -1.35
N SER A 184 -1.08 3.46 -0.32
CA SER A 184 -0.02 2.46 -0.41
C SER A 184 0.95 2.75 -1.58
N GLN A 185 1.29 1.78 -2.43
CA GLN A 185 2.16 1.99 -3.61
C GLN A 185 1.67 3.11 -4.55
N GLY A 186 0.39 3.51 -4.52
CA GLY A 186 -0.13 4.61 -5.33
C GLY A 186 0.66 5.91 -5.15
N GLY A 187 1.18 6.17 -3.94
CA GLY A 187 1.95 7.38 -3.66
C GLY A 187 3.33 7.37 -4.32
N THR A 188 4.03 6.24 -4.32
CA THR A 188 5.31 6.07 -5.02
C THR A 188 5.12 6.02 -6.54
N THR A 189 3.99 5.47 -7.02
CA THR A 189 3.59 5.51 -8.43
C THR A 189 3.41 6.96 -8.92
N VAL A 190 2.65 7.79 -8.19
CA VAL A 190 2.45 9.20 -8.58
C VAL A 190 3.75 10.00 -8.46
N ARG A 191 4.63 9.68 -7.52
CA ARG A 191 5.98 10.28 -7.45
C ARG A 191 6.79 9.99 -8.72
N TYR A 192 6.74 8.75 -9.21
CA TYR A 192 7.38 8.38 -10.49
C TYR A 192 6.71 9.08 -11.69
N LEU A 193 5.37 9.14 -11.73
CA LEU A 193 4.65 9.86 -12.77
C LEU A 193 5.07 11.34 -12.84
N ILE A 194 5.18 12.02 -11.70
CA ILE A 194 5.63 13.41 -11.63
C ILE A 194 7.07 13.55 -12.17
N GLU A 195 7.95 12.57 -11.95
CA GLU A 195 9.27 12.58 -12.58
C GLU A 195 9.17 12.43 -14.10
N LEU A 196 8.35 11.50 -14.61
CA LEU A 196 8.14 11.35 -16.05
C LEU A 196 7.61 12.63 -16.71
N LEU A 197 6.71 13.34 -16.02
CA LEU A 197 6.17 14.62 -16.47
C LEU A 197 7.21 15.74 -16.55
N ARG A 198 8.44 15.57 -16.04
CA ARG A 198 9.53 16.53 -16.31
C ARG A 198 9.90 16.58 -17.78
N GLY A 199 9.58 15.53 -18.55
CA GLY A 199 9.91 15.46 -19.97
C GLY A 199 11.41 15.39 -20.23
N LEU A 200 12.16 14.71 -19.35
CA LEU A 200 13.61 14.51 -19.49
C LEU A 200 13.97 13.10 -19.95
N ASN A 201 13.06 12.13 -19.74
CA ASN A 201 13.29 10.75 -20.16
C ASN A 201 12.83 10.53 -21.60
N ARG A 202 13.79 10.25 -22.50
CA ARG A 202 13.55 10.03 -23.93
C ARG A 202 12.89 8.69 -24.26
N ASP A 203 12.85 7.75 -23.31
CA ASP A 203 12.24 6.44 -23.52
C ASP A 203 10.73 6.53 -23.69
N PHE A 204 10.09 7.56 -23.13
CA PHE A 204 8.64 7.73 -23.13
C PHE A 204 8.20 8.81 -24.12
N VAL A 205 8.19 8.50 -25.41
CA VAL A 205 7.90 9.50 -26.48
C VAL A 205 6.55 10.21 -26.25
N SER A 206 5.50 9.49 -25.83
CA SER A 206 4.19 10.08 -25.56
C SER A 206 4.13 11.00 -24.32
N ILE A 207 5.00 10.76 -23.34
CA ILE A 207 5.10 11.53 -22.09
C ILE A 207 6.14 12.65 -22.20
N ASN A 208 7.10 12.51 -23.10
CA ASN A 208 8.19 13.46 -23.30
C ASN A 208 7.77 14.65 -24.20
N ALA A 209 7.01 15.58 -23.63
CA ALA A 209 6.61 16.83 -24.30
C ALA A 209 6.78 18.05 -23.38
N GLY A 210 8.02 18.24 -22.91
CA GLY A 210 8.38 19.32 -21.99
C GLY A 210 7.96 19.09 -20.55
N ASN A 211 8.32 20.03 -19.68
CA ASN A 211 7.99 19.98 -18.26
C ASN A 211 6.49 20.26 -18.04
N ARG A 212 5.77 19.24 -17.61
CA ARG A 212 4.33 19.20 -17.33
C ARG A 212 4.04 18.85 -15.87
N GLN A 213 5.04 18.92 -14.99
CA GLN A 213 4.84 18.62 -13.56
C GLN A 213 3.79 19.52 -12.91
N ASP A 214 3.60 20.73 -13.43
CA ASP A 214 2.60 21.66 -12.92
C ASP A 214 1.16 21.25 -13.25
N TRP A 215 0.93 20.21 -14.06
CA TRP A 215 -0.41 19.64 -14.29
C TRP A 215 -0.95 18.90 -13.06
N VAL A 216 -0.10 18.68 -12.06
CA VAL A 216 -0.46 18.13 -10.75
C VAL A 216 -0.60 19.27 -9.76
N LYS A 217 -1.81 19.44 -9.19
CA LYS A 217 -2.05 20.48 -8.19
C LYS A 217 -1.61 20.02 -6.81
N SER A 218 -2.00 18.83 -6.38
CA SER A 218 -1.57 18.25 -5.11
C SER A 218 -1.50 16.73 -5.16
N VAL A 219 -0.79 16.16 -4.19
CA VAL A 219 -0.73 14.73 -3.92
C VAL A 219 -0.98 14.53 -2.42
N VAL A 220 -1.94 13.69 -2.08
CA VAL A 220 -2.19 13.20 -0.72
C VAL A 220 -1.83 11.73 -0.69
N THR A 221 -1.08 11.29 0.31
CA THR A 221 -0.67 9.89 0.43
C THR A 221 -1.09 9.28 1.77
N LEU A 222 -1.71 8.11 1.69
CA LEU A 222 -2.18 7.30 2.81
C LEU A 222 -1.37 6.00 2.84
N GLY A 223 -0.66 5.73 3.94
CA GLY A 223 0.07 4.47 4.13
C GLY A 223 1.11 4.16 3.04
N THR A 224 1.64 5.20 2.38
CA THR A 224 2.56 5.02 1.25
C THR A 224 3.95 4.60 1.74
N PRO A 225 4.59 3.57 1.17
CA PRO A 225 5.95 3.18 1.51
C PRO A 225 6.97 4.10 0.83
N HIS A 226 7.04 5.38 1.20
CA HIS A 226 7.96 6.34 0.56
C HIS A 226 9.43 5.97 0.72
N LYS A 227 9.74 5.28 1.82
CA LYS A 227 11.04 4.71 2.18
C LYS A 227 11.04 3.18 2.06
N GLY A 228 10.05 2.59 1.38
CA GLY A 228 9.89 1.15 1.22
C GLY A 228 9.22 0.48 2.42
N THR A 229 9.01 -0.82 2.34
CA THR A 229 8.46 -1.64 3.42
C THR A 229 9.25 -2.93 3.58
N THR A 230 9.40 -3.38 4.83
CA THR A 230 10.05 -4.67 5.13
C THR A 230 9.14 -5.88 4.92
N VAL A 231 7.86 -5.67 4.57
CA VAL A 231 6.94 -6.78 4.24
C VAL A 231 7.44 -7.57 3.03
N THR A 232 8.17 -6.93 2.11
CA THR A 232 8.74 -7.59 0.93
C THR A 232 9.71 -8.69 1.33
N ASP A 233 10.55 -8.44 2.33
CA ASP A 233 11.49 -9.42 2.86
C ASP A 233 10.77 -10.55 3.59
N VAL A 234 9.69 -10.24 4.31
CA VAL A 234 8.83 -11.24 4.97
C VAL A 234 8.21 -12.17 3.93
N VAL A 235 7.59 -11.62 2.87
CA VAL A 235 6.93 -12.41 1.83
C VAL A 235 7.95 -13.26 1.07
N GLN A 236 9.09 -12.69 0.68
CA GLN A 236 10.16 -13.41 -0.02
C GLN A 236 10.66 -14.61 0.80
N ASN A 237 10.93 -14.42 2.09
CA ASN A 237 11.52 -15.44 2.94
C ASN A 237 10.52 -16.51 3.42
N VAL A 238 9.24 -16.15 3.57
CA VAL A 238 8.22 -17.04 4.16
C VAL A 238 7.26 -17.63 3.13
N LEU A 239 6.77 -16.82 2.19
CA LEU A 239 5.64 -17.20 1.32
C LEU A 239 6.08 -17.64 -0.08
N LEU A 240 7.25 -17.20 -0.55
CA LEU A 240 7.78 -17.50 -1.89
C LEU A 240 9.16 -18.18 -1.83
N PRO A 241 9.30 -19.36 -1.18
CA PRO A 241 10.58 -20.07 -1.10
C PRO A 241 11.10 -20.53 -2.47
N ASN A 242 10.22 -20.62 -3.46
CA ASN A 242 10.54 -20.72 -4.88
C ASN A 242 9.46 -19.96 -5.69
N LEU A 243 9.68 -19.79 -6.99
CA LEU A 243 8.77 -19.03 -7.86
C LEU A 243 7.55 -19.83 -8.37
N SER A 244 7.38 -21.11 -8.00
CA SER A 244 6.23 -21.90 -8.49
C SER A 244 4.88 -21.30 -8.06
N PRO A 245 4.65 -20.93 -6.79
CA PRO A 245 3.40 -20.31 -6.36
C PRO A 245 3.11 -19.00 -7.10
N LEU A 246 4.15 -18.18 -7.34
CA LEU A 246 4.02 -16.97 -8.14
C LEU A 246 3.60 -17.29 -9.58
N GLN A 247 4.25 -18.26 -10.21
CA GLN A 247 3.92 -18.68 -11.57
C GLN A 247 2.49 -19.25 -11.65
N ASP A 248 2.02 -20.00 -10.65
CA ASP A 248 0.64 -20.49 -10.56
C ASP A 248 -0.36 -19.34 -10.37
N PHE A 249 -0.02 -18.37 -9.51
CA PHE A 249 -0.83 -17.18 -9.28
C PHE A 249 -0.99 -16.33 -10.55
N VAL A 250 0.13 -16.00 -11.22
CA VAL A 250 0.13 -15.24 -12.48
C VAL A 250 -0.63 -15.99 -13.57
N THR A 251 -0.43 -17.31 -13.68
CA THR A 251 -1.15 -18.12 -14.66
C THR A 251 -2.65 -18.09 -14.40
N SER A 252 -3.08 -18.33 -13.15
CA SER A 252 -4.49 -18.37 -12.77
C SER A 252 -5.19 -17.04 -13.03
N CYS A 253 -4.56 -15.92 -12.66
CA CYS A 253 -5.13 -14.59 -12.88
C CYS A 253 -5.16 -14.17 -14.35
N SER A 254 -4.32 -14.80 -15.20
CA SER A 254 -4.18 -14.45 -16.62
C SER A 254 -4.86 -15.44 -17.57
N PHE A 255 -5.43 -16.53 -17.04
CA PHE A 255 -5.93 -17.67 -17.83
C PHE A 255 -7.20 -17.33 -18.60
N GLU A 256 -8.13 -16.61 -17.99
CA GLU A 256 -9.34 -16.15 -18.67
C GLU A 256 -9.05 -14.94 -19.56
N SER A 257 -9.93 -14.71 -20.54
CA SER A 257 -9.90 -13.48 -21.33
C SER A 257 -10.05 -12.28 -20.40
N ARG A 258 -9.36 -11.19 -20.72
CA ARG A 258 -9.22 -10.04 -19.82
C ARG A 258 -10.55 -9.53 -19.22
N PRO A 259 -11.67 -9.41 -19.97
CA PRO A 259 -12.96 -9.00 -19.42
C PRO A 259 -13.53 -9.94 -18.35
N ASN A 260 -13.16 -11.23 -18.40
CA ASN A 260 -13.66 -12.32 -17.56
C ASN A 260 -12.73 -12.65 -16.37
N ARG A 261 -11.54 -12.03 -16.29
CA ARG A 261 -10.65 -12.21 -15.14
C ARG A 261 -11.29 -11.64 -13.88
N VAL A 262 -11.43 -12.49 -12.85
CA VAL A 262 -11.92 -12.06 -11.52
C VAL A 262 -10.96 -11.05 -10.90
N TYR A 263 -9.67 -11.24 -11.14
CA TYR A 263 -8.60 -10.36 -10.70
C TYR A 263 -7.59 -10.22 -11.84
N ASP A 264 -7.61 -9.08 -12.53
CA ASP A 264 -6.74 -8.81 -13.67
C ASP A 264 -5.42 -8.20 -13.21
N LEU A 265 -4.30 -8.81 -13.57
CA LEU A 265 -2.97 -8.34 -13.20
C LEU A 265 -2.42 -7.25 -14.13
N HIS A 266 -3.06 -7.02 -15.29
CA HIS A 266 -2.58 -6.08 -16.30
C HIS A 266 -1.15 -6.37 -16.78
N LEU A 267 -0.82 -7.66 -16.94
CA LEU A 267 0.51 -8.12 -17.36
C LEU A 267 0.50 -8.73 -18.78
N ASP A 268 -0.52 -8.44 -19.59
CA ASP A 268 -0.62 -8.98 -20.95
C ASP A 268 0.55 -8.55 -21.84
N HIS A 269 1.14 -7.36 -21.61
CA HIS A 269 2.32 -6.87 -22.34
C HIS A 269 3.58 -7.70 -22.04
N TRP A 270 3.59 -8.45 -20.94
CA TRP A 270 4.61 -9.46 -20.62
C TRP A 270 4.33 -10.82 -21.27
N GLY A 271 3.29 -10.95 -22.10
CA GLY A 271 2.89 -12.21 -22.72
C GLY A 271 2.14 -13.16 -21.78
N PHE A 272 1.75 -12.68 -20.59
CA PHE A 272 0.98 -13.45 -19.62
C PHE A 272 -0.49 -13.42 -20.01
N SER A 273 -0.82 -14.22 -21.02
CA SER A 273 -2.18 -14.42 -21.50
C SER A 273 -2.31 -15.81 -22.10
N ARG A 274 -3.52 -16.35 -22.11
CA ARG A 274 -3.83 -17.68 -22.64
C ARG A 274 -3.93 -17.63 -24.17
N ASN A 275 -3.30 -18.59 -24.84
CA ASN A 275 -3.48 -18.79 -26.28
C ASN A 275 -4.85 -19.47 -26.58
N PRO A 276 -5.44 -19.26 -27.77
CA PRO A 276 -6.67 -19.97 -28.15
C PRO A 276 -6.54 -21.48 -28.00
N GLY A 277 -7.45 -22.09 -27.22
CA GLY A 277 -7.49 -23.54 -27.00
C GLY A 277 -6.44 -24.11 -26.01
N GLU A 278 -5.61 -23.27 -25.41
CA GLU A 278 -4.54 -23.72 -24.50
C GLU A 278 -5.08 -24.21 -23.15
N PHE A 279 -4.62 -25.35 -22.64
CA PHE A 279 -4.96 -25.80 -21.28
C PHE A 279 -4.17 -25.06 -20.21
N TYR A 280 -4.64 -25.06 -18.95
CA TYR A 280 -3.94 -24.42 -17.82
C TYR A 280 -2.50 -24.89 -17.71
N SER A 281 -2.26 -26.20 -17.74
CA SER A 281 -0.91 -26.78 -17.65
C SER A 281 0.01 -26.34 -18.80
N GLN A 282 -0.53 -26.14 -20.00
CA GLN A 282 0.22 -25.68 -21.17
C GLN A 282 0.61 -24.21 -21.02
N MET A 283 -0.34 -23.34 -20.65
CA MET A 283 -0.05 -21.93 -20.38
C MET A 283 0.97 -21.80 -19.26
N ARG A 284 0.74 -22.50 -18.15
CA ARG A 284 1.61 -22.50 -16.97
C ARG A 284 3.05 -22.87 -17.31
N ALA A 285 3.25 -23.88 -18.15
CA ALA A 285 4.56 -24.31 -18.60
C ALA A 285 5.21 -23.29 -19.55
N ARG A 286 4.43 -22.72 -20.47
CA ARG A 286 4.91 -21.74 -21.45
C ARG A 286 5.39 -20.45 -20.79
N ILE A 287 4.61 -19.87 -19.89
CA ILE A 287 4.94 -18.56 -19.29
C ILE A 287 5.90 -18.66 -18.09
N ALA A 288 6.22 -19.86 -17.59
CA ALA A 288 7.02 -20.04 -16.37
C ALA A 288 8.38 -19.32 -16.41
N GLY A 289 9.09 -19.44 -17.55
CA GLY A 289 10.38 -18.80 -17.76
C GLY A 289 10.26 -17.27 -17.85
N ASP A 290 9.22 -16.79 -18.52
CA ASP A 290 8.96 -15.36 -18.68
C ASP A 290 8.55 -14.70 -17.35
N VAL A 291 7.70 -15.35 -16.55
CA VAL A 291 7.36 -14.92 -15.18
C VAL A 291 8.60 -14.87 -14.29
N THR A 292 9.49 -15.85 -14.42
CA THR A 292 10.76 -15.89 -13.68
C THR A 292 11.67 -14.74 -14.05
N LEU A 293 11.81 -14.44 -15.34
CA LEU A 293 12.61 -13.31 -15.82
C LEU A 293 12.02 -11.96 -15.41
N TRP A 294 10.69 -11.82 -15.50
CA TRP A 294 9.98 -10.63 -15.04
C TRP A 294 10.20 -10.36 -13.55
N TRP A 295 10.05 -11.41 -12.72
CA TRP A 295 10.25 -11.32 -11.28
C TRP A 295 11.70 -11.02 -10.92
N ASN A 296 12.65 -11.82 -11.41
CA ASN A 296 14.06 -11.62 -11.10
C ASN A 296 14.64 -10.31 -11.68
N GLY A 297 13.99 -9.75 -12.70
CA GLY A 297 14.36 -8.45 -13.28
C GLY A 297 13.90 -7.25 -12.45
N GLY A 298 13.15 -7.44 -11.36
CA GLY A 298 12.70 -6.36 -10.47
C GLY A 298 11.60 -5.47 -11.06
N ASN A 299 10.91 -5.90 -12.12
CA ASN A 299 9.97 -5.07 -12.87
C ASN A 299 8.53 -5.16 -12.32
N HIS A 300 8.40 -5.11 -11.01
CA HIS A 300 7.14 -5.36 -10.31
C HIS A 300 7.04 -4.57 -9.00
N GLY A 301 5.81 -4.40 -8.51
CA GLY A 301 5.52 -3.63 -7.30
C GLY A 301 6.18 -4.20 -6.05
N PHE A 302 6.42 -5.51 -5.97
CA PHE A 302 7.18 -6.08 -4.84
C PHE A 302 8.60 -5.51 -4.72
N GLU A 303 9.32 -5.33 -5.84
CA GLU A 303 10.67 -4.74 -5.82
C GLU A 303 10.60 -3.25 -5.53
N ASP A 304 9.69 -2.54 -6.21
CA ASP A 304 9.52 -1.10 -6.05
C ASP A 304 9.07 -0.65 -4.66
N ASN A 305 8.39 -1.53 -3.91
CA ASN A 305 8.00 -1.29 -2.52
C ASN A 305 9.06 -1.77 -1.53
N SER A 306 10.12 -2.47 -1.95
CA SER A 306 11.21 -2.83 -1.06
C SER A 306 11.97 -1.58 -0.60
N LEU A 307 12.78 -1.68 0.46
CA LEU A 307 13.65 -0.58 0.87
C LEU A 307 14.61 -0.17 -0.27
N GLN A 308 15.06 -1.15 -1.07
CA GLN A 308 15.93 -0.93 -2.23
C GLN A 308 15.23 -0.19 -3.37
N GLY A 309 14.06 -0.68 -3.80
CA GLY A 309 13.30 -0.06 -4.88
C GLY A 309 12.84 1.36 -4.50
N ALA A 310 12.38 1.55 -3.26
CA ALA A 310 11.99 2.86 -2.79
C ALA A 310 13.16 3.86 -2.71
N ALA A 311 14.37 3.39 -2.41
CA ALA A 311 15.56 4.24 -2.41
C ALA A 311 15.93 4.74 -3.81
N ALA A 312 15.67 3.97 -4.87
CA ALA A 312 15.90 4.42 -6.25
C ALA A 312 15.07 5.68 -6.59
N LEU A 313 13.89 5.81 -6.00
CA LEU A 313 13.03 6.98 -6.15
C LEU A 313 13.52 8.22 -5.40
N ASN A 314 14.51 8.11 -4.50
CA ASN A 314 15.12 9.26 -3.82
C ASN A 314 15.95 10.12 -4.78
N ALA A 315 16.27 9.63 -5.99
CA ALA A 315 16.86 10.46 -7.03
C ALA A 315 15.92 11.56 -7.53
N TYR A 316 14.61 11.46 -7.26
CA TYR A 316 13.59 12.36 -7.80
C TYR A 316 13.18 13.40 -6.76
N ALA A 317 13.52 14.66 -7.04
CA ALA A 317 13.13 15.78 -6.19
C ALA A 317 11.61 16.01 -6.26
N PRO A 318 10.97 16.46 -5.18
CA PRO A 318 9.56 16.84 -5.20
C PRO A 318 9.35 18.01 -6.17
N SER A 319 8.21 18.04 -6.87
CA SER A 319 7.97 19.11 -7.83
C SER A 319 7.68 20.44 -7.11
N PRO A 320 8.37 21.55 -7.46
CA PRO A 320 8.11 22.87 -6.90
C PRO A 320 6.71 23.42 -7.25
N ALA A 321 5.98 22.78 -8.18
CA ALA A 321 4.65 23.20 -8.56
C ALA A 321 3.52 22.59 -7.72
N THR A 322 3.83 21.58 -6.89
CA THR A 322 2.84 20.66 -6.30
C THR A 322 2.81 20.76 -4.77
N TYR A 323 1.61 20.68 -4.18
CA TYR A 323 1.44 20.48 -2.74
C TYR A 323 1.47 18.99 -2.40
N TYR A 324 2.18 18.59 -1.33
CA TYR A 324 2.22 17.20 -0.88
C TYR A 324 1.76 17.10 0.58
N PHE A 325 0.84 16.18 0.86
CA PHE A 325 0.37 15.88 2.21
C PHE A 325 0.50 14.39 2.48
N THR A 326 1.01 14.04 3.67
CA THR A 326 1.24 12.66 4.09
C THR A 326 0.59 12.41 5.45
N MET A 327 0.11 11.18 5.65
CA MET A 327 -0.30 10.67 6.96
C MET A 327 0.35 9.32 7.20
N SER A 328 0.77 9.11 8.45
CA SER A 328 1.31 7.84 8.90
C SER A 328 0.25 7.04 9.66
N PHE A 329 0.40 5.72 9.66
CA PHE A 329 -0.53 4.79 10.28
C PHE A 329 0.25 3.74 11.05
N CYS A 330 -0.30 3.33 12.19
CA CYS A 330 0.27 2.28 13.02
C CYS A 330 -0.86 1.38 13.49
N ALA A 331 -0.70 0.08 13.25
CA ALA A 331 -1.56 -1.05 13.60
C ALA A 331 -0.98 -1.91 14.75
N THR A 332 0.16 -1.50 15.31
CA THR A 332 0.92 -2.31 16.27
C THR A 332 1.08 -1.63 17.62
N VAL A 333 1.31 -2.44 18.65
CA VAL A 333 1.63 -2.02 20.02
C VAL A 333 2.88 -2.73 20.51
N LEU A 334 3.51 -2.20 21.56
CA LEU A 334 4.64 -2.86 22.18
C LEU A 334 4.25 -4.25 22.71
N PHE A 335 5.12 -5.24 22.49
CA PHE A 335 4.98 -6.56 23.07
C PHE A 335 4.95 -6.40 24.61
N PRO A 336 3.94 -6.97 25.31
CA PRO A 336 3.82 -6.84 26.76
C PRO A 336 5.09 -7.30 27.48
N ASN A 337 5.71 -6.41 28.27
CA ASN A 337 6.93 -6.73 29.02
C ASN A 337 6.61 -7.49 30.32
N GLU A 338 5.82 -8.55 30.20
CA GLU A 338 5.32 -9.34 31.33
C GLU A 338 6.30 -10.46 31.69
N THR A 339 6.51 -10.64 33.00
CA THR A 339 7.18 -11.82 33.55
C THR A 339 6.17 -12.96 33.64
N LEU A 340 6.55 -14.16 33.18
CA LEU A 340 5.69 -15.32 33.33
C LEU A 340 5.38 -15.57 34.80
N THR A 341 4.13 -15.95 35.08
CA THR A 341 3.67 -16.32 36.42
C THR A 341 4.24 -17.69 36.81
N ALA A 342 4.28 -17.96 38.11
CA ALA A 342 4.73 -19.26 38.61
C ALA A 342 3.91 -20.45 38.04
N PRO A 343 2.56 -20.40 37.92
CA PRO A 343 1.79 -21.43 37.24
C PRO A 343 2.19 -21.70 35.79
N GLU A 344 2.49 -20.66 35.00
CA GLU A 344 2.87 -20.80 33.58
C GLU A 344 4.23 -21.48 33.43
N VAL A 345 5.21 -21.09 34.24
CA VAL A 345 6.53 -21.75 34.27
C VAL A 345 6.39 -23.22 34.67
N ASN A 346 5.53 -23.50 35.65
CA ASN A 346 5.27 -24.87 36.09
C ASN A 346 4.62 -25.72 34.99
N GLY A 347 3.72 -25.13 34.21
CA GLY A 347 3.13 -25.78 33.03
C GLY A 347 4.16 -26.13 31.96
N LEU A 348 5.08 -25.21 31.64
CA LEU A 348 6.17 -25.45 30.69
C LEU A 348 7.10 -26.60 31.14
N LEU A 349 7.44 -26.64 32.43
CA LEU A 349 8.32 -27.69 32.98
C LEU A 349 7.68 -29.07 33.00
N ALA A 350 6.35 -29.16 33.13
CA ALA A 350 5.62 -30.43 33.09
C ALA A 350 5.73 -31.16 31.72
N LEU A 351 6.11 -30.43 30.66
CA LEU A 351 6.37 -31.01 29.34
C LEU A 351 7.69 -31.80 29.27
N LEU A 352 8.61 -31.60 30.22
CA LEU A 352 9.91 -32.29 30.24
C LEU A 352 9.78 -33.69 30.87
N PRO A 353 10.16 -34.77 30.17
CA PRO A 353 9.99 -36.15 30.66
C PRO A 353 10.80 -36.45 31.94
N LEU A 354 11.90 -35.74 32.19
CA LEU A 354 12.68 -35.83 33.44
C LEU A 354 11.96 -35.26 34.68
N VAL A 355 10.87 -34.50 34.48
CA VAL A 355 10.08 -33.85 35.54
C VAL A 355 8.79 -34.63 35.85
N ARG A 356 8.35 -35.49 34.93
CA ARG A 356 7.12 -36.30 35.05
C ARG A 356 7.11 -37.31 36.22
N PRO A 357 8.20 -38.01 36.59
CA PRO A 357 8.20 -38.91 37.75
C PRO A 357 8.08 -38.18 39.10
N PHE A 358 8.30 -36.86 39.12
CA PHE A 358 8.37 -36.04 40.34
C PHE A 358 7.19 -35.08 40.51
N ASN A 359 6.16 -35.18 39.64
CA ASN A 359 4.96 -34.33 39.66
C ASN A 359 3.69 -35.16 39.97
N ILE A 360 3.74 -35.98 41.02
CA ILE A 360 2.58 -36.71 41.54
C ILE A 360 2.01 -35.88 42.70
N GLY A 361 1.04 -35.01 42.41
CA GLY A 361 0.18 -34.41 43.44
C GLY A 361 -0.10 -32.91 43.34
N GLY A 362 0.61 -32.16 42.50
CA GLY A 362 0.59 -30.69 42.57
C GLY A 362 1.31 -30.22 43.84
N ILE A 363 2.19 -29.23 43.69
CA ILE A 363 3.30 -28.90 44.61
C ILE A 363 4.53 -29.79 44.33
N PHE A 364 5.49 -29.23 43.60
CA PHE A 364 6.78 -29.82 43.21
C PHE A 364 7.49 -30.55 44.36
N GLY A 365 7.60 -31.88 44.26
CA GLY A 365 8.49 -32.71 45.07
C GLY A 365 9.88 -32.80 44.41
N GLY A 366 10.96 -32.69 45.21
CA GLY A 366 12.36 -32.63 44.75
C GLY A 366 12.74 -33.77 43.79
N ILE A 367 13.62 -33.60 42.81
CA ILE A 367 15.06 -33.28 42.94
C ILE A 367 15.55 -32.42 41.74
N SER A 368 14.88 -31.30 41.43
CA SER A 368 15.42 -30.24 40.52
C SER A 368 15.37 -28.83 41.11
N ALA A 369 15.23 -28.72 42.43
CA ALA A 369 14.67 -27.55 43.11
C ALA A 369 15.61 -26.48 43.73
N PRO A 370 16.96 -26.44 43.61
CA PRO A 370 17.71 -25.29 44.15
C PRO A 370 17.67 -24.08 43.23
N ILE A 371 17.95 -24.26 41.93
CA ILE A 371 18.19 -23.16 41.00
C ILE A 371 16.89 -22.38 40.71
N LEU A 372 15.77 -23.08 40.50
CA LEU A 372 14.50 -22.43 40.18
C LEU A 372 13.82 -21.80 41.40
N ARG A 373 13.91 -22.41 42.59
CA ARG A 373 13.48 -21.75 43.83
C ARG A 373 14.30 -20.49 44.10
N THR A 374 15.59 -20.51 43.78
CA THR A 374 16.45 -19.32 43.87
C THR A 374 15.99 -18.27 42.86
N ALA A 375 15.81 -18.62 41.58
CA ALA A 375 15.32 -17.69 40.55
C ALA A 375 13.94 -17.07 40.90
N ILE A 376 12.98 -17.88 41.36
CA ILE A 376 11.64 -17.41 41.79
C ILE A 376 11.73 -16.51 43.03
N ARG A 377 12.58 -16.86 44.00
CA ARG A 377 12.73 -16.13 45.28
C ARG A 377 13.56 -14.83 45.13
N PHE A 378 14.32 -14.70 44.05
CA PHE A 378 15.10 -13.50 43.68
C PHE A 378 14.54 -12.75 42.44
N GLY A 379 13.35 -13.11 41.93
CA GLY A 379 12.68 -12.37 40.84
C GLY A 379 13.25 -12.57 39.44
N ALA A 380 14.03 -13.63 39.18
CA ALA A 380 14.66 -13.94 37.89
C ALA A 380 13.79 -14.82 36.98
N LEU A 381 12.49 -14.53 36.87
CA LEU A 381 11.59 -15.24 35.95
C LEU A 381 11.84 -14.80 34.50
N PRO A 382 11.79 -15.72 33.52
CA PRO A 382 12.00 -15.35 32.13
C PRO A 382 10.85 -14.47 31.63
N ARG A 383 11.19 -13.52 30.75
CA ARG A 383 10.20 -12.68 30.07
C ARG A 383 9.41 -13.51 29.07
N ALA A 384 8.11 -13.23 28.91
CA ALA A 384 7.24 -13.95 27.99
C ALA A 384 7.79 -13.98 26.55
N ARG A 385 8.30 -12.83 26.06
CA ARG A 385 8.93 -12.71 24.74
C ARG A 385 10.15 -13.64 24.57
N ALA A 386 10.98 -13.79 25.61
CA ALA A 386 12.17 -14.63 25.54
C ALA A 386 11.81 -16.11 25.44
N VAL A 387 10.77 -16.55 26.15
CA VAL A 387 10.25 -17.93 26.05
C VAL A 387 9.66 -18.18 24.66
N LEU A 388 8.86 -17.24 24.13
CA LEU A 388 8.28 -17.35 22.80
C LEU A 388 9.36 -17.37 21.70
N ALA A 389 10.42 -16.58 21.84
CA ALA A 389 11.56 -16.60 20.92
C ALA A 389 12.26 -17.95 20.93
N TRP A 390 12.49 -18.52 22.11
CA TRP A 390 13.03 -19.87 22.24
C TRP A 390 12.13 -20.93 21.57
N MET A 391 10.82 -20.90 21.83
CA MET A 391 9.87 -21.83 21.19
C MET A 391 9.86 -21.71 19.66
N THR A 392 9.90 -20.49 19.15
CA THR A 392 9.96 -20.21 17.70
C THR A 392 11.24 -20.79 17.09
N ASN A 393 12.38 -20.63 17.76
CA ASN A 393 13.65 -21.21 17.32
C ASN A 393 13.61 -22.74 17.32
N VAL A 394 13.02 -23.37 18.34
CA VAL A 394 12.83 -24.83 18.38
C VAL A 394 11.93 -25.30 17.22
N ALA A 395 10.83 -24.60 16.97
CA ALA A 395 9.92 -24.92 15.86
C ALA A 395 10.61 -24.79 14.50
N ASN A 396 11.35 -23.70 14.26
CA ASN A 396 12.15 -23.51 13.05
C ASN A 396 13.19 -24.63 12.87
N ASN A 397 13.89 -25.01 13.93
CA ASN A 397 14.92 -26.07 13.88
C ASN A 397 14.35 -27.47 13.63
N HIS A 398 13.11 -27.76 14.05
CA HIS A 398 12.55 -29.10 13.93
C HIS A 398 11.56 -29.23 12.78
N LEU A 399 10.57 -28.35 12.72
CA LEU A 399 9.51 -28.41 11.72
C LEU A 399 9.95 -27.77 10.40
N GLY A 400 10.81 -26.75 10.44
CA GLY A 400 11.43 -26.18 9.24
C GLY A 400 12.27 -27.20 8.49
N ASN A 401 13.09 -27.98 9.22
CA ASN A 401 13.89 -29.08 8.65
C ASN A 401 13.05 -30.22 8.05
N LEU A 402 11.78 -30.34 8.44
CA LEU A 402 10.82 -31.30 7.89
C LEU A 402 10.01 -30.74 6.72
N GLY A 403 10.21 -29.47 6.34
CA GLY A 403 9.54 -28.83 5.22
C GLY A 403 8.10 -28.38 5.49
N TYR A 404 7.67 -28.29 6.75
CA TYR A 404 6.32 -27.81 7.09
C TYR A 404 6.14 -26.30 6.85
N PHE A 405 7.22 -25.53 7.00
CA PHE A 405 7.27 -24.10 6.72
C PHE A 405 8.73 -23.67 6.48
N ALA A 406 8.94 -22.59 5.74
CA ALA A 406 10.29 -22.06 5.52
C ALA A 406 10.87 -21.43 6.80
N GLN A 407 10.15 -20.50 7.42
CA GLN A 407 10.55 -19.85 8.66
C GLN A 407 9.34 -19.22 9.37
N ILE A 408 9.21 -19.46 10.68
CA ILE A 408 8.31 -18.70 11.56
C ILE A 408 9.06 -17.44 12.02
N PRO A 409 8.48 -16.24 11.83
CA PRO A 409 9.06 -15.00 12.34
C PRO A 409 9.20 -15.02 13.87
N PRO A 410 10.34 -14.59 14.42
CA PRO A 410 10.51 -14.47 15.87
C PRO A 410 9.56 -13.39 16.44
N PRO A 411 9.21 -13.46 17.74
CA PRO A 411 8.35 -12.46 18.36
C PRO A 411 9.02 -11.08 18.37
N GLY A 412 8.34 -10.13 17.75
CA GLY A 412 8.81 -8.75 17.67
C GLY A 412 8.70 -7.95 18.95
N LEU A 413 9.34 -6.78 18.95
CA LEU A 413 9.09 -5.76 19.98
C LEU A 413 7.72 -5.13 19.79
N GLN A 414 7.15 -5.23 18.59
CA GLN A 414 5.80 -4.82 18.29
C GLN A 414 4.97 -5.99 17.79
N ILE A 415 3.71 -6.01 18.20
CA ILE A 415 2.70 -7.00 17.82
C ILE A 415 1.46 -6.29 17.29
N PRO A 416 0.70 -6.92 16.38
CA PRO A 416 -0.57 -6.37 15.92
C PRO A 416 -1.51 -6.11 17.10
N ARG A 417 -2.26 -5.01 17.03
CA ARG A 417 -3.37 -4.80 17.94
C ARG A 417 -4.46 -5.87 17.74
N PRO A 418 -5.33 -6.08 18.74
CA PRO A 418 -6.43 -7.04 18.63
C PRO A 418 -7.47 -6.74 17.56
N ASP A 419 -7.56 -5.48 17.11
CA ASP A 419 -8.54 -4.98 16.13
C ASP A 419 -8.04 -4.99 14.69
N VAL A 420 -6.75 -5.30 14.45
CA VAL A 420 -6.17 -5.42 13.11
C VAL A 420 -6.88 -6.49 12.30
N LEU A 421 -7.16 -6.20 11.02
CA LEU A 421 -7.71 -7.17 10.09
C LEU A 421 -6.89 -8.49 10.16
N PRO A 422 -7.50 -9.66 10.40
CA PRO A 422 -6.75 -10.90 10.63
C PRO A 422 -5.74 -11.27 9.54
N LEU A 423 -6.02 -10.89 8.29
CA LEU A 423 -5.11 -11.09 7.16
C LEU A 423 -3.81 -10.27 7.28
N LEU A 424 -3.87 -9.12 7.97
CA LEU A 424 -2.73 -8.22 8.20
C LEU A 424 -1.97 -8.56 9.49
N SER A 425 -2.53 -9.39 10.38
CA SER A 425 -1.89 -9.71 11.66
C SER A 425 -0.55 -10.43 11.49
N PHE A 426 -0.45 -11.37 10.53
CA PHE A 426 0.80 -12.07 10.26
C PHE A 426 1.91 -11.15 9.74
N PRO A 427 1.72 -10.37 8.66
CA PRO A 427 2.75 -9.45 8.20
C PRO A 427 3.06 -8.36 9.25
N ALA A 428 2.07 -7.85 9.99
CA ALA A 428 2.30 -6.89 11.08
C ALA A 428 3.26 -7.43 12.14
N TYR A 429 3.01 -8.67 12.58
CA TYR A 429 3.84 -9.37 13.57
C TYR A 429 5.24 -9.63 13.02
N ALA A 430 5.36 -10.11 11.78
CA ALA A 430 6.63 -10.44 11.16
C ALA A 430 7.52 -9.19 11.01
N MET A 431 6.97 -8.07 10.55
CA MET A 431 7.72 -6.81 10.42
C MET A 431 8.13 -6.25 11.79
N GLY A 432 7.26 -6.36 12.80
CA GLY A 432 7.58 -5.96 14.17
C GLY A 432 8.73 -6.76 14.82
N GLY A 433 9.08 -7.91 14.23
CA GLY A 433 10.13 -8.83 14.68
C GLY A 433 11.44 -8.79 13.91
N LEU A 434 11.62 -7.85 12.99
CA LEU A 434 12.89 -7.66 12.30
C LEU A 434 13.88 -6.93 13.21
N ASP A 435 14.87 -7.68 13.72
CA ASP A 435 15.92 -7.15 14.60
C ASP A 435 17.19 -6.69 13.86
N THR A 436 17.36 -7.10 12.60
CA THR A 436 18.41 -6.58 11.71
C THR A 436 17.79 -5.65 10.67
N PRO A 437 18.18 -4.37 10.62
CA PRO A 437 17.76 -3.53 9.51
C PRO A 437 18.38 -4.11 8.22
N PRO A 438 17.65 -4.15 7.09
CA PRO A 438 18.25 -4.52 5.82
C PRO A 438 19.46 -3.59 5.56
N PRO A 439 20.58 -4.10 5.01
CA PRO A 439 21.84 -3.36 4.96
C PRO A 439 21.71 -1.99 4.26
N GLY A 440 22.09 -0.91 4.96
CA GLY A 440 22.72 0.30 4.41
C GLY A 440 21.99 1.15 3.35
N ILE A 441 20.73 0.87 3.01
CA ILE A 441 20.06 1.59 1.91
C ILE A 441 19.35 2.87 2.38
N LEU A 442 18.86 2.90 3.62
CA LEU A 442 18.21 4.05 4.24
C LEU A 442 18.68 4.09 5.70
N GLU A 443 19.10 5.25 6.22
CA GLU A 443 19.64 5.44 7.57
C GLU A 443 18.59 5.26 8.69
N MET A 444 17.77 4.20 8.62
CA MET A 444 16.74 3.84 9.58
C MET A 444 17.23 2.72 10.48
N THR A 445 16.97 2.83 11.78
CA THR A 445 17.29 1.77 12.75
C THR A 445 16.25 0.65 12.70
N ALA A 446 16.60 -0.53 13.21
CA ALA A 446 15.64 -1.64 13.34
C ALA A 446 14.42 -1.22 14.16
N ASP A 447 14.61 -0.50 15.27
CA ASP A 447 13.50 -0.08 16.14
C ASP A 447 12.53 0.88 15.45
N GLN A 448 13.04 1.74 14.56
CA GLN A 448 12.22 2.63 13.75
C GLN A 448 11.37 1.89 12.70
N LEU A 449 11.81 0.72 12.25
CA LEU A 449 11.07 -0.10 11.28
C LEU A 449 10.00 -0.98 11.93
N LYS A 450 9.99 -1.15 13.24
CA LYS A 450 9.04 -2.06 13.91
C LYS A 450 7.59 -1.58 13.93
N PRO A 451 7.26 -0.30 14.24
CA PRO A 451 5.89 0.17 14.15
C PRO A 451 5.42 0.13 12.70
N ASN A 452 4.21 -0.39 12.48
CA ASN A 452 3.69 -0.58 11.14
C ASN A 452 2.16 -0.68 11.12
N ASP A 453 1.54 -0.46 9.96
CA ASP A 453 0.09 -0.59 9.74
C ASP A 453 -0.37 -1.99 9.28
N GLY A 454 0.53 -2.97 9.36
CA GLY A 454 0.33 -4.33 8.86
C GLY A 454 0.93 -4.60 7.49
N ILE A 455 1.21 -3.57 6.68
CA ILE A 455 1.85 -3.73 5.36
C ILE A 455 3.05 -2.80 5.20
N VAL A 456 3.04 -1.61 5.78
CA VAL A 456 4.08 -0.59 5.64
C VAL A 456 4.56 -0.15 7.01
N ASN A 457 5.88 -0.03 7.17
CA ASN A 457 6.48 0.52 8.39
C ASN A 457 6.07 1.99 8.55
N THR A 458 5.63 2.40 9.74
CA THR A 458 5.07 3.73 10.00
C THR A 458 6.04 4.87 9.65
N ILE A 459 7.34 4.66 9.88
CA ILE A 459 8.39 5.64 9.55
C ILE A 459 8.54 5.88 8.03
N SER A 460 8.00 4.98 7.21
CA SER A 460 8.09 5.07 5.75
C SER A 460 7.05 6.01 5.14
N MET A 461 6.05 6.46 5.90
CA MET A 461 4.84 7.10 5.36
C MET A 461 4.84 8.62 5.39
N ASP A 462 5.69 9.24 6.19
CA ASP A 462 5.83 10.70 6.36
C ASP A 462 6.34 11.43 5.11
N GLY A 463 7.07 10.74 4.23
CA GLY A 463 7.63 11.29 3.00
C GLY A 463 8.91 10.58 2.53
N PRO A 464 9.38 10.86 1.28
CA PRO A 464 10.67 10.40 0.81
C PRO A 464 11.84 10.99 1.60
N VAL A 465 12.96 10.27 1.62
CA VAL A 465 14.21 10.81 2.17
C VAL A 465 14.71 12.04 1.41
N ALA A 466 14.46 12.10 0.10
CA ALA A 466 14.93 13.19 -0.76
C ALA A 466 14.12 14.50 -0.68
N GLY A 467 12.97 14.50 -0.01
CA GLY A 467 12.11 15.68 0.09
C GLY A 467 12.19 16.33 1.46
N PRO A 468 12.12 17.67 1.58
CA PRO A 468 11.91 18.28 2.88
C PRO A 468 10.54 17.84 3.41
N ILE A 469 10.55 17.19 4.58
CA ILE A 469 9.37 16.81 5.35
C ILE A 469 9.17 17.90 6.39
N MET A 470 8.00 18.53 6.37
CA MET A 470 7.57 19.58 7.27
C MET A 470 6.47 19.06 8.20
N ASP A 471 6.39 19.63 9.39
CA ASP A 471 5.25 19.42 10.27
C ASP A 471 3.99 20.04 9.64
N GLY A 472 2.97 19.21 9.41
CA GLY A 472 1.70 19.58 8.80
C GLY A 472 0.79 20.45 9.68
N THR A 473 1.06 20.53 10.99
CA THR A 473 0.26 21.33 11.94
C THR A 473 0.34 22.85 11.69
N ASP A 474 1.39 23.31 10.99
CA ASP A 474 1.61 24.72 10.66
C ASP A 474 1.26 25.07 9.21
N PHE A 475 0.70 24.12 8.44
CA PHE A 475 0.47 24.31 7.00
C PHE A 475 -0.37 25.55 6.69
N ALA A 476 -1.50 25.74 7.39
CA ALA A 476 -2.42 26.84 7.14
C ALA A 476 -1.77 28.20 7.39
N ALA A 477 -0.99 28.34 8.47
CA ALA A 477 -0.27 29.57 8.77
C ALA A 477 0.82 29.85 7.72
N GLN A 478 1.60 28.83 7.34
CA GLN A 478 2.62 28.94 6.29
C GLN A 478 2.00 29.26 4.91
N LEU A 479 0.79 28.77 4.64
CA LEU A 479 0.05 29.13 3.44
C LEU A 479 -0.35 30.60 3.43
N GLN A 480 -0.79 31.16 4.57
CA GLN A 480 -1.08 32.60 4.66
C GLN A 480 0.18 33.45 4.45
N VAL A 481 1.31 33.05 5.04
CA VAL A 481 2.61 33.70 4.79
C VAL A 481 2.99 33.64 3.31
N ALA A 482 2.82 32.47 2.68
CA ALA A 482 3.12 32.28 1.26
C ALA A 482 2.22 33.13 0.34
N ILE A 483 0.94 33.27 0.67
CA ILE A 483 -0.01 34.12 -0.05
C ILE A 483 0.40 35.59 0.10
N ALA A 484 0.66 36.04 1.33
CA ALA A 484 1.06 37.43 1.60
C ALA A 484 2.37 37.81 0.90
N ALA A 485 3.32 36.87 0.81
CA ALA A 485 4.60 37.04 0.12
C ALA A 485 4.51 36.85 -1.40
N GLY A 486 3.37 36.42 -1.95
CA GLY A 486 3.24 36.07 -3.37
C GLY A 486 4.12 34.88 -3.81
N SER A 487 4.57 34.05 -2.87
CA SER A 487 5.55 32.98 -3.11
C SER A 487 5.05 31.63 -2.60
N LEU A 488 4.28 30.93 -3.44
CA LEU A 488 3.76 29.60 -3.12
C LEU A 488 4.84 28.51 -3.08
N GLN A 489 6.09 28.83 -3.45
CA GLN A 489 7.26 27.95 -3.28
C GLN A 489 7.60 27.70 -1.80
N LEU A 490 7.10 28.55 -0.89
CA LEU A 490 7.23 28.33 0.55
C LEU A 490 6.41 27.13 1.06
N VAL A 491 5.39 26.69 0.29
CA VAL A 491 4.47 25.61 0.70
C VAL A 491 4.34 24.48 -0.32
N ARG A 492 4.94 24.63 -1.51
CA ARG A 492 5.01 23.59 -2.56
C ARG A 492 6.40 22.95 -2.60
N GLY A 493 6.51 21.80 -3.26
CA GLY A 493 7.78 21.07 -3.38
C GLY A 493 8.29 20.47 -2.08
N ARG A 494 7.41 20.31 -1.09
CA ARG A 494 7.69 19.77 0.24
C ARG A 494 6.52 18.94 0.74
N TYR A 495 6.80 17.95 1.58
CA TYR A 495 5.81 17.04 2.15
C TYR A 495 5.37 17.57 3.51
N TRP A 496 4.09 17.88 3.66
CA TRP A 496 3.48 18.27 4.92
C TRP A 496 2.93 17.03 5.62
N HIS A 497 3.67 16.55 6.63
CA HIS A 497 3.30 15.37 7.40
C HIS A 497 2.29 15.74 8.46
N LEU A 498 1.06 15.27 8.30
CA LEU A 498 -0.04 15.57 9.21
C LEU A 498 0.03 14.79 10.53
N HIS A 499 1.05 13.95 10.72
CA HIS A 499 1.27 13.05 11.85
C HIS A 499 0.64 11.66 11.70
N SER A 500 0.87 10.80 12.70
CA SER A 500 0.45 9.40 12.74
C SER A 500 -0.96 9.20 13.30
N ASN A 501 -1.60 8.11 12.87
CA ASN A 501 -2.87 7.59 13.37
C ASN A 501 -2.67 6.17 13.94
N SER A 502 -3.14 5.91 15.16
CA SER A 502 -2.84 4.67 15.88
C SER A 502 -4.02 3.70 16.03
N THR A 503 -5.15 3.95 15.37
CA THR A 503 -6.33 3.05 15.41
C THR A 503 -6.70 2.48 14.04
N ILE A 504 -5.92 2.80 13.01
CA ILE A 504 -6.24 2.52 11.61
C ILE A 504 -5.15 1.61 11.05
N ASP A 505 -5.52 0.43 10.56
CA ASP A 505 -4.62 -0.46 9.83
C ASP A 505 -4.56 -0.14 8.32
N HIS A 506 -3.78 -0.90 7.55
CA HIS A 506 -3.59 -0.64 6.12
C HIS A 506 -4.90 -0.72 5.29
N ALA A 507 -5.84 -1.60 5.65
CA ALA A 507 -7.09 -1.76 4.92
C ALA A 507 -8.14 -0.73 5.36
N ASP A 508 -8.12 -0.36 6.64
CA ASP A 508 -9.02 0.66 7.20
C ASP A 508 -8.87 2.03 6.51
N GLN A 509 -7.65 2.37 6.05
CA GLN A 509 -7.33 3.62 5.34
C GLN A 509 -8.19 3.87 4.09
N ILE A 510 -8.73 2.80 3.50
CA ILE A 510 -9.53 2.84 2.29
C ILE A 510 -10.93 2.26 2.50
N GLY A 511 -11.35 2.01 3.75
CA GLY A 511 -12.68 1.51 4.08
C GLY A 511 -12.92 0.04 3.70
N VAL A 512 -11.86 -0.76 3.51
CA VAL A 512 -11.98 -2.14 3.05
C VAL A 512 -11.95 -3.10 4.25
N PHE A 513 -12.93 -4.00 4.34
CA PHE A 513 -13.08 -5.00 5.42
C PHE A 513 -13.12 -4.43 6.84
N THR A 514 -13.42 -3.14 6.96
CA THR A 514 -13.62 -2.42 8.21
C THR A 514 -14.80 -3.01 8.98
N ASN A 515 -14.61 -3.32 10.26
CA ASN A 515 -15.71 -3.68 11.15
C ASN A 515 -16.53 -2.42 11.48
N PRO A 516 -17.85 -2.38 11.22
CA PRO A 516 -18.70 -1.21 11.51
C PRO A 516 -18.73 -0.81 12.99
N ALA A 517 -18.34 -1.71 13.91
CA ALA A 517 -18.32 -1.48 15.35
C ALA A 517 -16.99 -0.91 15.88
N THR A 518 -15.89 -1.02 15.11
CA THR A 518 -14.58 -0.44 15.47
C THR A 518 -14.22 0.74 14.58
N VAL A 519 -14.86 0.90 13.43
CA VAL A 519 -14.60 2.01 12.53
C VAL A 519 -15.63 3.10 12.73
N SER A 520 -15.12 4.17 13.31
CA SER A 520 -15.67 5.48 13.08
C SER A 520 -15.21 5.91 11.67
N PHE A 521 -16.04 5.71 10.63
CA PHE A 521 -15.67 6.00 9.23
C PHE A 521 -15.31 7.49 9.10
N TYR A 522 -14.02 7.78 8.91
CA TYR A 522 -13.56 9.14 8.62
C TYR A 522 -13.74 9.40 7.13
N PRO A 523 -14.60 10.32 6.71
CA PRO A 523 -14.51 10.87 5.37
C PRO A 523 -13.16 11.58 5.24
N LEU A 524 -12.24 10.94 4.52
CA LEU A 524 -10.92 11.49 4.13
C LEU A 524 -11.07 12.66 3.15
#